data_AF-A0A258U073-F1
#
_entry.id   AF-A0A258U073-F1
#
_cell.length_a   1.000
_cell.length_b   1.000
_cell.length_c   1.000
_cell.angle_alpha   90.00
_cell.angle_beta   90.00
_cell.angle_gamma   90.00
#
_symmetry.space_group_name_H-M   'P 1'
#
loop_
_entity.id
_entity.type
_entity.pdbx_description
1 polymer ?
#
loop_
_entity_poly.entity_id
_entity_poly.type
_entity_poly.pdbx_seq_one_letter_code
_entity_poly.pdbx_strand_id
1 'polypeptide(L)' 'DHIVLAGGCAAIKGADVAVQDRTQVNVLIANPFQKMAMGSRVKQQHLATDAPALLIACGLAMRGVD' A
#
# COMPACT_ATOMS: atom_id res chain seq x y z
N ASP A 1 -7.84 -15.67 -4.06
CA ASP A 1 -7.11 -15.28 -2.83
C ASP A 1 -5.78 -14.65 -3.15
N HIS A 2 -5.36 -13.69 -2.32
CA HIS A 2 -4.14 -12.91 -2.52
C HIS A 2 -3.48 -12.60 -1.18
N ILE A 3 -2.16 -12.45 -1.19
CA ILE A 3 -1.41 -11.87 -0.08
C ILE A 3 -1.21 -10.39 -0.40
N VAL A 4 -1.56 -9.51 0.54
CA VAL A 4 -1.34 -8.06 0.40
C VAL A 4 -0.25 -7.64 1.36
N LEU A 5 0.87 -7.14 0.84
CA LEU A 5 1.98 -6.60 1.64
C LEU A 5 1.71 -5.14 1.98
N ALA A 6 1.75 -4.84 3.27
CA ALA A 6 1.59 -3.50 3.82
C ALA A 6 2.76 -3.16 4.78
N GLY A 7 2.81 -1.91 5.24
CA GLY A 7 3.92 -1.39 6.04
C GLY A 7 5.09 -0.89 5.20
N GLY A 8 6.04 -0.19 5.82
CA GLY A 8 7.21 0.37 5.13
C GLY A 8 8.09 -0.69 4.47
N CYS A 9 8.19 -1.90 5.07
CA CYS A 9 8.97 -3.00 4.52
C CYS A 9 8.41 -3.56 3.20
N ALA A 10 7.14 -3.29 2.87
CA ALA A 10 6.57 -3.67 1.58
C ALA A 10 7.22 -2.91 0.41
N ALA A 11 7.93 -1.80 0.66
CA ALA A 11 8.69 -1.06 -0.34
C ALA A 11 10.08 -1.66 -0.64
N ILE A 12 10.48 -2.72 0.07
CA ILE A 12 11.75 -3.42 -0.21
C ILE A 12 11.66 -4.06 -1.59
N LYS A 13 12.60 -3.72 -2.46
CA LYS A 13 12.65 -4.23 -3.84
C LYS A 13 12.73 -5.76 -3.83
N GLY A 14 11.74 -6.41 -4.46
CA GLY A 14 11.67 -7.86 -4.61
C GLY A 14 11.10 -8.61 -3.40
N ALA A 15 10.59 -7.92 -2.39
CA ALA A 15 9.92 -8.55 -1.25
C ALA A 15 8.61 -9.26 -1.67
N ASP A 16 7.85 -8.67 -2.58
CA ASP A 16 6.67 -9.27 -3.22
C ASP A 16 7.01 -10.56 -3.96
N VAL A 17 8.05 -10.53 -4.80
CA VAL A 17 8.52 -11.70 -5.56
C VAL A 17 8.98 -12.81 -4.62
N ALA A 18 9.79 -12.48 -3.61
CA ALA A 18 10.28 -13.47 -2.65
C ALA A 18 9.14 -14.16 -1.88
N VAL A 19 8.10 -13.41 -1.47
CA VAL A 19 6.92 -13.98 -0.81
C VAL A 19 6.11 -14.82 -1.79
N GLN A 20 5.92 -14.34 -3.03
CA GLN A 20 5.18 -15.07 -4.06
C GLN A 20 5.84 -16.40 -4.41
N ASP A 21 7.16 -16.41 -4.61
CA ASP A 21 7.92 -17.62 -4.93
C ASP A 21 7.88 -18.65 -3.80
N ARG A 22 7.88 -18.21 -2.54
CA ARG A 22 7.82 -19.10 -1.37
C ARG A 22 6.43 -19.65 -1.10
N THR A 23 5.40 -18.83 -1.31
CA THR A 23 4.02 -19.18 -0.96
C THR A 23 3.25 -19.77 -2.13
N GLN A 24 3.70 -19.56 -3.37
CA GLN A 24 2.97 -19.88 -4.60
C GLN A 24 1.57 -19.23 -4.65
N VAL A 25 1.40 -18.11 -3.95
CA VAL A 25 0.18 -17.29 -3.93
C VAL A 25 0.49 -15.93 -4.54
N ASN A 26 -0.44 -15.39 -5.32
CA ASN A 26 -0.28 -14.05 -5.89
C ASN A 26 -0.15 -12.98 -4.80
N VAL A 27 0.92 -12.19 -4.87
CA VAL A 27 1.24 -11.13 -3.91
C VAL A 27 1.02 -9.76 -4.53
N LEU A 28 0.46 -8.83 -3.76
CA LEU A 28 0.18 -7.45 -4.16
C LEU A 28 0.76 -6.49 -3.12
N ILE A 29 1.29 -5.35 -3.55
CA ILE A 29 1.66 -4.25 -2.65
C ILE A 29 0.42 -3.40 -2.37
N ALA A 30 0.15 -3.11 -1.10
CA ALA A 30 -0.99 -2.32 -0.71
C ALA A 30 -0.87 -0.86 -1.17
N ASN A 31 -1.91 -0.34 -1.81
CA ASN A 31 -2.04 1.08 -2.10
C ASN A 31 -3.45 1.56 -1.71
N PRO A 32 -3.62 2.17 -0.51
CA PRO A 32 -4.92 2.62 -0.05
C PRO A 32 -5.46 3.84 -0.83
N PHE A 33 -4.60 4.52 -1.60
CA PHE A 33 -4.95 5.76 -2.30
C PHE A 33 -5.38 5.55 -3.76
N GLN A 34 -5.35 4.32 -4.28
CA GLN A 34 -5.51 4.03 -5.71
C GLN A 34 -6.85 4.50 -6.31
N LYS A 35 -7.89 4.67 -5.49
CA LYS A 35 -9.21 5.18 -5.92
C LYS A 35 -9.59 6.51 -5.27
N MET A 36 -8.62 7.22 -4.68
CA MET A 36 -8.86 8.50 -4.01
C MET A 36 -8.54 9.69 -4.93
N ALA A 37 -9.31 10.76 -4.80
CA ALA A 37 -8.98 12.02 -5.44
C ALA A 37 -7.76 12.66 -4.77
N MET A 38 -6.80 13.11 -5.58
CA MET A 38 -5.56 13.72 -5.09
C MET A 38 -5.72 15.24 -4.98
N GLY A 39 -5.50 15.77 -3.78
CA GLY A 39 -5.45 17.23 -3.58
C GLY A 39 -4.22 17.88 -4.21
N SER A 40 -4.34 19.13 -4.64
CA SER A 40 -3.27 19.89 -5.34
C SER A 40 -1.98 20.07 -4.55
N ARG A 41 -2.03 19.96 -3.21
CA ARG A 41 -0.87 20.08 -2.33
C ARG A 41 -0.11 18.76 -2.11
N VAL A 42 -0.61 17.64 -2.63
CA VAL A 42 -0.03 16.32 -2.39
C VAL A 42 0.98 15.96 -3.48
N LYS A 43 2.19 15.57 -3.06
CA LYS A 43 3.22 15.05 -3.97
C LYS A 43 2.94 13.58 -4.28
N GLN A 44 2.35 13.30 -5.44
CA GLN A 44 1.92 11.95 -5.84
C GLN A 44 3.06 10.92 -5.83
N GLN A 45 4.26 11.29 -6.26
CA GLN A 45 5.41 10.39 -6.28
C GLN A 45 5.81 9.93 -4.88
N HIS A 46 5.86 10.85 -3.91
CA HIS A 46 6.18 10.51 -2.52
C HIS A 46 5.07 9.65 -1.91
N LEU A 47 3.81 9.99 -2.21
CA LEU A 47 2.68 9.21 -1.72
C LEU A 47 2.71 7.76 -2.23
N ALA A 48 3.07 7.53 -3.49
CA ALA A 48 3.15 6.19 -4.05
C ALA A 48 4.21 5.32 -3.35
N THR A 49 5.33 5.92 -2.94
CA THR A 49 6.38 5.23 -2.16
C THR A 49 5.91 4.90 -0.75
N ASP A 50 5.24 5.83 -0.08
CA ASP A 50 4.82 5.67 1.32
C ASP A 50 3.45 4.96 1.46
N ALA A 51 2.75 4.74 0.33
CA ALA A 51 1.41 4.17 0.28
C ALA A 51 1.19 2.92 1.15
N PRO A 52 2.03 1.87 1.07
CA PRO A 52 1.84 0.68 1.89
C PRO A 52 2.03 0.94 3.38
N ALA A 53 2.89 1.90 3.76
CA ALA A 53 3.11 2.26 5.16
C ALA A 53 1.93 3.02 5.78
N LEU A 54 1.20 3.76 4.94
CA LEU A 54 0.09 4.63 5.37
C LEU A 54 -1.26 3.91 5.48
N LEU A 55 -1.33 2.60 5.25
CA LEU A 55 -2.60 1.84 5.27
C LEU A 55 -3.38 2.01 6.58
N ILE A 56 -2.70 1.92 7.73
CA ILE A 56 -3.35 2.09 9.04
C ILE A 56 -3.82 3.53 9.26
N ALA A 57 -2.99 4.52 8.92
CA ALA A 57 -3.35 5.93 9.04
C ALA A 57 -4.54 6.28 8.12
N CYS A 58 -4.57 5.74 6.91
CA CYS A 58 -5.68 5.87 5.99
C CYS A 58 -6.98 5.29 6.58
N GLY A 59 -6.94 4.06 7.11
CA GLY A 59 -8.10 3.45 7.77
C GLY A 59 -8.60 4.22 9.00
N LEU A 60 -7.69 4.77 9.81
CA LEU A 60 -8.06 5.63 10.93
C LEU A 60 -8.73 6.93 10.47
N ALA A 61 -8.22 7.55 9.40
CA ALA A 61 -8.82 8.75 8.82
C ALA A 61 -10.21 8.46 8.24
N MET A 62 -10.41 7.28 7.63
CA MET A 62 -11.70 6.84 7.08
C MET A 62 -12.79 6.72 8.15
N ARG A 63 -12.44 6.40 9.40
CA ARG A 63 -13.40 6.23 10.50
C ARG A 63 -14.24 7.46 10.81
N GLY A 64 -13.79 8.65 10.41
CA GLY A 64 -14.50 9.92 10.63
C GLY A 64 -15.21 10.47 9.40
N VAL A 65 -15.19 9.76 8.27
CA VAL A 65 -15.69 10.24 6.96
C VAL A 65 -16.69 9.26 6.32
N ASP A 66 -17.34 8.42 7.12
CA ASP A 66 -18.50 7.63 6.71
C ASP A 66 -19.78 8.48 6.63
#